data_AF-A0A1C3KX48-F1
#
_entry.id   AF-A0A1C3KX48-F1
#
_cell.length_a   1.000
_cell.length_b   1.000
_cell.length_c   1.000
_cell.angle_alpha   90.00
_cell.angle_beta   90.00
_cell.angle_gamma   90.00
#
_symmetry.space_group_name_H-M   'P 1'
#
loop_
_entity.id
_entity.type
_entity.pdbx_description
1 polymer ?
#
loop_
_entity_poly.entity_id
_entity_poly.type
_entity_poly.pdbx_seq_one_letter_code
_entity_poly.pdbx_strand_id
1 'polypeptide(L)'
;MCERSKEEIVSLPQRNRRKVNACYVSEEEVSEGEEKSWEDNYAEKVNLPENNMKKKKKKKEYKYDYLDHTADVILHSYGNSLQESFISVGISMFNYMCNINKVELQMKRRVKAKGDCSENLLYNFLTELHFLYGNEYFICKDIDIVTFDMNNFYIEAYAYGEIFSPSKHESGTEIKAITKHELKIISHSDTSWEIFVLVDI
;
A
#
# COMPACT_ATOMS: atom_id res chain seq x y z
N MET A 1 -20.88 -46.38 5.18
CA MET A 1 -21.28 -45.13 5.88
C MET A 1 -20.14 -44.15 5.67
N CYS A 2 -20.40 -43.04 4.96
CA CYS A 2 -19.38 -42.08 4.57
C CYS A 2 -19.41 -40.91 5.56
N GLU A 3 -18.39 -40.79 6.41
CA GLU A 3 -18.23 -39.68 7.34
C GLU A 3 -17.79 -38.44 6.58
N ARG A 4 -18.70 -37.47 6.44
CA ARG A 4 -18.36 -36.11 6.00
C ARG A 4 -17.62 -35.41 7.13
N SER A 5 -16.36 -35.09 6.89
CA SER A 5 -15.54 -34.19 7.69
C SER A 5 -16.30 -32.87 7.92
N LYS A 6 -16.46 -32.49 9.18
CA LYS A 6 -16.94 -31.18 9.57
C LYS A 6 -15.89 -30.15 9.16
N GLU A 7 -16.13 -29.47 8.05
CA GLU A 7 -15.41 -28.25 7.72
C GLU A 7 -15.80 -27.21 8.78
N GLU A 8 -14.88 -26.93 9.69
CA GLU A 8 -15.01 -25.80 10.61
C GLU A 8 -15.14 -24.54 9.77
N ILE A 9 -16.32 -23.93 9.81
CA ILE A 9 -16.57 -22.61 9.28
C ILE A 9 -15.72 -21.66 10.14
N VAL A 10 -14.49 -21.38 9.68
CA VAL A 10 -13.64 -20.34 10.24
C VAL A 10 -14.37 -19.03 9.95
N SER A 11 -15.01 -18.48 10.98
CA SER A 11 -15.69 -17.19 10.88
C SER A 11 -14.71 -16.15 10.35
N LEU A 12 -15.14 -15.38 9.36
CA LEU A 12 -14.47 -14.18 8.88
C LEU A 12 -13.93 -13.35 10.06
N PRO A 13 -12.77 -12.67 9.91
CA PRO A 13 -12.17 -11.90 10.99
C PRO A 13 -13.19 -10.98 11.66
N GLN A 14 -13.16 -10.94 12.99
CA GLN A 14 -14.20 -10.33 13.81
C GLN A 14 -14.42 -8.86 13.43
N ARG A 15 -15.70 -8.46 13.36
CA ARG A 15 -16.25 -7.09 13.26
C ARG A 15 -15.57 -6.06 14.21
N ASN A 16 -14.83 -6.54 15.22
CA ASN A 16 -14.13 -5.77 16.25
C ASN A 16 -12.84 -5.05 15.79
N ARG A 17 -12.32 -5.25 14.57
CA ARG A 17 -11.16 -4.48 14.06
C ARG A 17 -11.50 -3.04 13.60
N ARG A 18 -12.77 -2.66 13.63
CA ARG A 18 -13.33 -1.42 13.02
C ARG A 18 -13.28 -0.16 13.91
N LYS A 19 -12.55 -0.21 15.02
CA LYS A 19 -12.27 0.93 15.91
C LYS A 19 -10.80 0.95 16.32
N VAL A 20 -9.92 0.79 15.34
CA VAL A 20 -8.49 0.80 15.59
C VAL A 20 -7.94 2.08 14.99
N ASN A 21 -7.46 2.96 15.87
CA ASN A 21 -6.55 4.00 15.44
C ASN A 21 -5.24 3.31 15.07
N ALA A 22 -4.94 3.24 13.78
CA ALA A 22 -3.76 2.55 13.30
C ALA A 22 -2.73 3.59 12.84
N CYS A 23 -1.72 3.79 13.70
CA CYS A 23 -0.49 4.42 13.27
C CYS A 23 0.49 3.30 12.92
N TYR A 24 0.89 3.25 11.64
CA TYR A 24 1.94 2.35 11.18
C TYR A 24 3.21 3.14 10.91
N VAL A 25 4.32 2.61 11.38
CA VAL A 25 5.64 3.17 11.17
C VAL A 25 6.43 2.16 10.36
N SER A 26 6.93 2.55 9.19
CA SER A 26 7.84 1.67 8.46
C SER A 26 9.21 1.68 9.15
N GLU A 27 9.65 0.50 9.58
CA GLU A 27 11.01 0.22 10.03
C GLU A 27 11.71 -0.61 8.95
N GLU A 28 12.88 -0.17 8.49
CA GLU A 28 13.70 -0.89 7.51
C GLU A 28 14.61 -1.88 8.26
N GLU A 29 14.47 -3.19 8.01
CA GLU A 29 15.56 -4.14 8.18
C GLU A 29 16.25 -4.33 6.83
N VAL A 30 17.53 -3.99 6.76
CA VAL A 30 18.35 -4.15 5.55
C VAL A 30 18.82 -5.61 5.50
N SER A 31 18.20 -6.43 4.65
CA SER A 31 18.79 -7.70 4.23
C SER A 31 19.64 -7.46 2.99
N GLU A 32 20.98 -7.50 3.13
CA GLU A 32 21.91 -7.55 2.00
C GLU A 32 21.67 -8.85 1.22
N GLY A 33 20.97 -8.76 0.09
CA GLY A 33 20.75 -9.86 -0.84
C GLY A 33 21.60 -9.69 -2.10
N GLU A 34 22.47 -10.65 -2.36
CA GLU A 34 23.43 -10.70 -3.46
C GLU A 34 22.75 -10.59 -4.85
N GLU A 35 23.10 -9.56 -5.61
CA GLU A 35 22.82 -9.48 -7.05
C GLU A 35 23.73 -10.45 -7.81
N LYS A 36 23.21 -11.61 -8.21
CA LYS A 36 23.80 -12.39 -9.32
C LYS A 36 23.17 -11.95 -10.64
N SER A 37 23.78 -10.94 -11.26
CA SER A 37 23.52 -10.59 -12.66
C SER A 37 24.41 -11.43 -13.58
N TRP A 38 23.78 -12.29 -14.37
CA TRP A 38 24.33 -12.65 -15.67
C TRP A 38 24.25 -11.40 -16.55
N GLU A 39 25.38 -10.89 -17.01
CA GLU A 39 25.50 -10.33 -18.36
C GLU A 39 26.98 -10.16 -18.70
N ASP A 40 27.40 -10.97 -19.66
CA ASP A 40 28.69 -10.94 -20.30
C ASP A 40 28.91 -9.61 -21.05
N ASN A 41 30.10 -9.04 -20.84
CA ASN A 41 30.92 -8.32 -21.82
C ASN A 41 30.22 -7.28 -22.72
N TYR A 42 30.27 -6.00 -22.33
CA TYR A 42 30.44 -4.93 -23.32
C TYR A 42 31.10 -3.66 -22.73
N ALA A 43 32.22 -3.29 -23.34
CA ALA A 43 32.85 -1.97 -23.41
C ALA A 43 33.64 -1.39 -22.20
N GLU A 44 34.95 -1.34 -22.43
CA GLU A 44 35.97 -0.52 -21.78
C GLU A 44 35.62 0.96 -21.56
N LYS A 45 36.10 1.45 -20.39
CA LYS A 45 36.64 2.79 -20.11
C LYS A 45 35.75 4.02 -20.34
N VAL A 46 35.12 4.45 -19.25
CA VAL A 46 35.09 5.87 -18.85
C VAL A 46 35.08 5.97 -17.33
N ASN A 47 36.15 6.51 -16.75
CA ASN A 47 36.24 6.88 -15.34
C ASN A 47 35.25 8.02 -15.05
N LEU A 48 34.19 7.76 -14.29
CA LEU A 48 33.43 8.79 -13.57
C LEU A 48 33.46 8.46 -12.06
N PRO A 49 33.65 9.46 -11.18
CA PRO A 49 33.85 9.24 -9.75
C PRO A 49 32.59 8.66 -9.11
N GLU A 50 32.75 7.53 -8.40
CA GLU A 50 31.74 6.92 -7.54
C GLU A 50 31.36 7.88 -6.41
N ASN A 51 30.33 8.69 -6.63
CA ASN A 51 29.79 9.53 -5.57
C ASN A 51 28.75 8.74 -4.80
N ASN A 52 29.22 8.08 -3.74
CA ASN A 52 28.45 7.39 -2.70
C ASN A 52 27.42 8.32 -2.04
N MET A 53 26.22 8.43 -2.64
CA MET A 53 25.06 9.01 -1.96
C MET A 53 24.32 7.93 -1.16
N LYS A 54 24.83 7.60 0.03
CA LYS A 54 24.04 6.94 1.08
C LYS A 54 22.96 7.92 1.54
N LYS A 55 21.82 7.98 0.85
CA LYS A 55 20.63 8.70 1.33
C LYS A 55 20.11 7.99 2.57
N LYS A 56 20.31 8.59 3.76
CA LYS A 56 19.61 8.21 4.99
C LYS A 56 18.11 8.37 4.73
N LYS A 57 17.38 7.26 4.55
CA LYS A 57 15.93 7.30 4.41
C LYS A 57 15.29 7.77 5.72
N LYS A 58 14.36 8.71 5.60
CA LYS A 58 13.63 9.32 6.71
C LYS A 58 12.52 8.35 7.12
N LYS A 59 12.37 8.10 8.42
CA LYS A 59 11.27 7.30 9.01
C LYS A 59 9.92 7.83 8.51
N LYS A 60 9.08 6.97 7.92
CA LYS A 60 7.72 7.32 7.48
C LYS A 60 6.70 6.86 8.50
N GLU A 61 5.70 7.70 8.72
CA GLU A 61 4.57 7.42 9.60
C GLU A 61 3.30 7.50 8.75
N TYR A 62 2.49 6.45 8.76
CA TYR A 62 1.22 6.39 8.07
C TYR A 62 0.10 6.38 9.10
N LYS A 63 -0.84 7.30 8.93
CA LYS A 63 -1.93 7.49 9.88
C LYS A 63 -3.26 7.25 9.20
N TYR A 64 -4.00 6.30 9.74
CA TYR A 64 -5.29 5.91 9.19
C TYR A 64 -6.14 5.19 10.22
N ASP A 65 -7.45 5.28 10.00
CA ASP A 65 -8.49 4.63 10.78
C ASP A 65 -9.44 3.88 9.83
N TYR A 66 -10.19 2.92 10.38
CA TYR A 66 -11.25 2.23 9.64
C TYR A 66 -12.59 2.62 10.23
N LEU A 67 -13.51 3.12 9.38
CA LEU A 67 -14.84 3.52 9.81
C LEU A 67 -15.89 2.53 9.32
N ASP A 68 -16.86 2.24 10.18
CA ASP A 68 -17.99 1.37 9.85
C ASP A 68 -18.91 2.05 8.82
N HIS A 69 -19.17 1.35 7.71
CA HIS A 69 -20.28 1.63 6.81
C HIS A 69 -21.30 0.49 6.89
N THR A 70 -22.57 0.74 6.55
CA THR A 70 -23.68 -0.18 6.83
C THR A 70 -23.48 -1.60 6.29
N ALA A 71 -22.78 -1.75 5.15
CA ALA A 71 -22.42 -3.04 4.56
C ALA A 71 -20.90 -3.26 4.39
N ASP A 72 -20.11 -2.18 4.34
CA ASP A 72 -18.73 -2.14 3.85
C ASP A 72 -17.78 -1.54 4.89
N VAL A 73 -16.61 -1.05 4.46
CA VAL A 73 -15.68 -0.29 5.31
C VAL A 73 -15.18 0.96 4.59
N ILE A 74 -15.01 2.04 5.35
CA ILE A 74 -14.35 3.25 4.88
C ILE A 74 -12.91 3.25 5.38
N LEU A 75 -11.97 3.36 4.46
CA LEU A 75 -10.58 3.66 4.72
C LEU A 75 -10.46 5.17 4.94
N HIS A 76 -10.06 5.58 6.14
CA HIS A 76 -9.84 6.98 6.47
C HIS A 76 -8.35 7.19 6.70
N SER A 77 -7.69 8.05 5.92
CA SER A 77 -6.28 8.40 6.14
C SER A 77 -6.11 9.89 6.36
N TYR A 78 -5.04 10.26 7.05
CA TYR A 78 -4.71 11.65 7.32
C TYR A 78 -3.19 11.88 7.33
N GLY A 79 -2.79 13.09 6.95
CA GLY A 79 -1.37 13.44 6.83
C GLY A 79 -1.14 14.95 6.77
N ASN A 80 0.13 15.35 6.89
CA ASN A 80 0.51 16.76 6.82
C ASN A 80 0.54 17.29 5.37
N SER A 81 0.45 16.38 4.40
CA SER A 81 0.33 16.70 2.99
C SER A 81 -0.63 15.74 2.28
N LEU A 82 -1.12 16.15 1.12
CA LEU A 82 -1.93 15.30 0.25
C LEU A 82 -1.18 14.01 -0.12
N GLN A 83 0.12 14.10 -0.39
CA GLN A 83 0.98 12.97 -0.72
C GLN A 83 1.05 11.94 0.42
N GLU A 84 1.25 12.40 1.66
CA GLU A 84 1.27 11.54 2.84
C GLU A 84 -0.07 10.82 3.03
N SER A 85 -1.19 11.51 2.79
CA SER A 85 -2.53 10.95 2.90
C SER A 85 -2.79 9.89 1.81
N PHE A 86 -2.35 10.15 0.57
CA PHE A 86 -2.42 9.21 -0.57
C PHE A 86 -1.67 7.91 -0.27
N ILE A 87 -0.45 8.02 0.26
CA ILE A 87 0.32 6.83 0.64
C ILE A 87 -0.37 6.12 1.81
N SER A 88 -0.79 6.86 2.82
CA SER A 88 -1.38 6.28 4.03
C SER A 88 -2.66 5.49 3.75
N VAL A 89 -3.51 5.93 2.82
CA VAL A 89 -4.71 5.15 2.42
C VAL A 89 -4.34 3.91 1.60
N GLY A 90 -3.27 3.97 0.79
CA GLY A 90 -2.73 2.79 0.11
C GLY A 90 -2.23 1.75 1.12
N ILE A 91 -1.46 2.17 2.13
CA ILE A 91 -0.98 1.30 3.21
C ILE A 91 -2.14 0.77 4.06
N SER A 92 -3.15 1.59 4.38
CA SER A 92 -4.32 1.16 5.15
C SER A 92 -5.09 0.04 4.45
N MET A 93 -5.18 0.10 3.12
CA MET A 93 -5.83 -0.92 2.30
C MET A 93 -5.12 -2.29 2.45
N PHE A 94 -3.79 -2.33 2.27
CA PHE A 94 -3.04 -3.58 2.45
C PHE A 94 -3.07 -4.08 3.89
N ASN A 95 -3.00 -3.20 4.88
CA ASN A 95 -3.09 -3.60 6.29
C ASN A 95 -4.46 -4.16 6.66
N TYR A 96 -5.52 -3.76 5.96
CA TYR A 96 -6.85 -4.32 6.15
C TYR A 96 -6.95 -5.75 5.60
N MET A 97 -6.31 -6.01 4.46
CA MET A 97 -6.23 -7.33 3.83
C MET A 97 -5.28 -8.30 4.53
N CYS A 98 -4.21 -7.80 5.11
CA CYS A 98 -3.14 -8.61 5.71
C CYS A 98 -2.37 -7.79 6.75
N ASN A 99 -2.04 -8.39 7.89
CA ASN A 99 -1.21 -7.72 8.90
C ASN A 99 0.19 -7.40 8.34
N ILE A 100 0.46 -6.12 8.01
CA ILE A 100 1.70 -5.70 7.34
C ILE A 100 2.93 -5.71 8.25
N ASN A 101 2.77 -5.89 9.56
CA ASN A 101 3.91 -5.87 10.50
C ASN A 101 4.92 -6.98 10.19
N LYS A 102 4.45 -8.14 9.72
CA LYS A 102 5.28 -9.30 9.36
C LYS A 102 5.78 -9.26 7.92
N VAL A 103 5.36 -8.29 7.13
CA VAL A 103 5.78 -8.15 5.73
C VAL A 103 7.21 -7.60 5.68
N GLU A 104 8.03 -8.13 4.79
CA GLU A 104 9.41 -7.69 4.54
C GLU A 104 9.49 -6.92 3.22
N LEU A 105 10.47 -6.02 3.10
CA LEU A 105 10.67 -5.15 1.94
C LEU A 105 11.57 -5.82 0.89
N GLN A 106 11.23 -7.04 0.45
CA GLN A 106 12.07 -7.86 -0.43
C GLN A 106 11.96 -7.47 -1.90
N MET A 107 10.79 -6.98 -2.32
CA MET A 107 10.47 -6.71 -3.71
C MET A 107 9.91 -5.29 -3.85
N LYS A 108 9.99 -4.76 -5.08
CA LYS A 108 9.33 -3.51 -5.45
C LYS A 108 8.49 -3.68 -6.71
N ARG A 109 7.40 -2.91 -6.81
CA ARG A 109 6.54 -2.78 -8.00
C ARG A 109 6.39 -1.30 -8.33
N ARG A 110 6.50 -0.97 -9.61
CA ARG A 110 6.28 0.39 -10.10
C ARG A 110 4.80 0.56 -10.38
N VAL A 111 4.20 1.58 -9.80
CA VAL A 111 2.78 1.91 -9.95
C VAL A 111 2.69 3.28 -10.60
N LYS A 112 1.83 3.39 -11.61
CA LYS A 112 1.56 4.64 -12.33
C LYS A 112 0.06 4.80 -12.46
N ALA A 113 -0.43 5.98 -12.12
CA ALA A 113 -1.83 6.31 -12.33
C ALA A 113 -1.95 7.75 -12.84
N LYS A 114 -2.99 7.96 -13.64
CA LYS A 114 -3.40 9.28 -14.12
C LYS A 114 -4.89 9.43 -13.88
N GLY A 115 -5.36 10.63 -13.58
CA GLY A 115 -6.77 10.96 -13.44
C GLY A 115 -7.15 12.23 -14.20
N ASP A 116 -8.43 12.56 -14.17
CA ASP A 116 -8.96 13.83 -14.69
C ASP A 116 -9.14 14.88 -13.57
N CYS A 117 -9.13 14.43 -12.33
CA CYS A 117 -9.20 15.21 -11.11
C CYS A 117 -8.45 14.49 -9.97
N SER A 118 -8.31 15.13 -8.81
CA SER A 118 -7.66 14.56 -7.62
C SER A 118 -8.30 13.24 -7.17
N GLU A 119 -9.63 13.18 -7.19
CA GLU A 119 -10.44 12.02 -6.83
C GLU A 119 -10.24 10.85 -7.80
N ASN A 120 -10.27 11.12 -9.11
CA ASN A 120 -10.00 10.12 -10.14
C ASN A 120 -8.55 9.62 -10.06
N LEU A 121 -7.59 10.51 -9.76
CA LEU A 121 -6.19 10.12 -9.56
C LEU A 121 -6.04 9.17 -8.38
N LEU A 122 -6.67 9.49 -7.23
CA LEU A 122 -6.65 8.62 -6.06
C LEU A 122 -7.29 7.26 -6.35
N TYR A 123 -8.47 7.25 -6.97
CA TYR A 123 -9.18 6.03 -7.32
C TYR A 123 -8.33 5.13 -8.22
N ASN A 124 -7.75 5.69 -9.29
CA ASN A 124 -6.91 4.93 -10.22
C ASN A 124 -5.64 4.43 -9.51
N PHE A 125 -5.02 5.26 -8.65
CA PHE A 125 -3.85 4.84 -7.88
C PHE A 125 -4.13 3.67 -6.94
N LEU A 126 -5.24 3.72 -6.19
CA LEU A 126 -5.65 2.63 -5.31
C LEU A 126 -6.05 1.38 -6.09
N THR A 127 -6.68 1.55 -7.27
CA THR A 127 -7.03 0.42 -8.15
C THR A 127 -5.78 -0.29 -8.66
N GLU A 128 -4.74 0.44 -9.05
CA GLU A 128 -3.46 -0.17 -9.46
C GLU A 128 -2.76 -0.88 -8.29
N LEU A 129 -2.81 -0.31 -7.08
CA LEU A 129 -2.30 -1.00 -5.88
C LEU A 129 -3.10 -2.27 -5.58
N HIS A 130 -4.43 -2.20 -5.65
CA HIS A 130 -5.32 -3.34 -5.45
C HIS A 130 -5.08 -4.44 -6.48
N PHE A 131 -4.82 -4.06 -7.72
CA PHE A 131 -4.46 -4.99 -8.80
C PHE A 131 -3.17 -5.79 -8.49
N LEU A 132 -2.18 -5.19 -7.82
CA LEU A 132 -0.98 -5.93 -7.38
C LEU A 132 -1.34 -7.10 -6.45
N TYR A 133 -2.31 -6.89 -5.55
CA TYR A 133 -2.83 -7.95 -4.70
C TYR A 133 -3.63 -8.97 -5.51
N GLY A 134 -4.59 -8.52 -6.33
CA GLY A 134 -5.45 -9.43 -7.10
C GLY A 134 -4.72 -10.29 -8.13
N ASN A 135 -3.60 -9.82 -8.68
CA ASN A 135 -2.85 -10.52 -9.71
C ASN A 135 -1.70 -11.39 -9.16
N GLU A 136 -0.93 -10.89 -8.19
CA GLU A 136 0.28 -11.55 -7.70
C GLU A 136 0.23 -11.87 -6.20
N TYR A 137 -0.86 -11.53 -5.50
CA TYR A 137 -0.94 -11.50 -4.04
C TYR A 137 0.19 -10.68 -3.39
N PHE A 138 0.65 -9.62 -4.07
CA PHE A 138 1.66 -8.73 -3.51
C PHE A 138 1.08 -7.92 -2.34
N ILE A 139 1.73 -7.94 -1.18
CA ILE A 139 1.38 -7.13 -0.02
C ILE A 139 2.36 -5.96 0.07
N CYS A 140 1.86 -4.73 -0.01
CA CYS A 140 2.70 -3.55 0.15
C CYS A 140 2.81 -3.13 1.63
N LYS A 141 4.04 -2.82 2.07
CA LYS A 141 4.37 -2.30 3.40
C LYS A 141 4.91 -0.87 3.38
N ASP A 142 5.50 -0.42 2.28
CA ASP A 142 5.97 0.96 2.09
C ASP A 142 5.75 1.41 0.65
N ILE A 143 5.46 2.70 0.44
CA ILE A 143 5.35 3.33 -0.87
C ILE A 143 6.26 4.56 -0.92
N ASP A 144 7.17 4.61 -1.91
CA ASP A 144 7.94 5.81 -2.26
C ASP A 144 7.32 6.48 -3.49
N ILE A 145 6.82 7.70 -3.36
CA ILE A 145 6.38 8.48 -4.51
C ILE A 145 7.59 9.03 -5.26
N VAL A 146 7.66 8.78 -6.56
CA VAL A 146 8.68 9.29 -7.49
C VAL A 146 8.22 10.63 -8.07
N THR A 147 6.97 10.69 -8.52
CA THR A 147 6.36 11.87 -9.13
C THR A 147 4.94 12.06 -8.60
N PHE A 148 4.62 13.27 -8.18
CA PHE A 148 3.27 13.66 -7.77
C PHE A 148 2.92 15.01 -8.39
N ASP A 149 2.16 14.97 -9.48
CA ASP A 149 1.79 16.17 -10.23
C ASP A 149 0.27 16.36 -10.17
N MET A 150 -0.16 17.34 -9.38
CA MET A 150 -1.57 17.71 -9.24
C MET A 150 -2.08 18.62 -10.35
N ASN A 151 -1.20 19.19 -11.18
CA ASN A 151 -1.63 20.00 -12.33
C ASN A 151 -2.05 19.09 -13.50
N ASN A 152 -1.32 18.00 -13.71
CA ASN A 152 -1.61 17.00 -14.75
C ASN A 152 -2.33 15.75 -14.20
N PHE A 153 -2.65 15.74 -12.90
CA PHE A 153 -3.23 14.62 -12.16
C PHE A 153 -2.52 13.30 -12.47
N TYR A 154 -1.23 13.25 -12.17
CA TYR A 154 -0.37 12.09 -12.42
C TYR A 154 0.41 11.72 -11.17
N ILE A 155 0.46 10.42 -10.87
CA ILE A 155 1.26 9.84 -9.80
C ILE A 155 2.09 8.69 -10.33
N GLU A 156 3.33 8.64 -9.88
CA GLU A 156 4.23 7.52 -10.07
C GLU A 156 4.90 7.18 -8.74
N ALA A 157 4.85 5.92 -8.35
CA ALA A 157 5.40 5.46 -7.09
C ALA A 157 6.01 4.05 -7.20
N TYR A 158 6.85 3.70 -6.24
CA TYR A 158 7.30 2.35 -5.98
C TYR A 158 6.63 1.80 -4.72
N ALA A 159 5.92 0.69 -4.86
CA ALA A 159 5.36 -0.09 -3.77
C ALA A 159 6.39 -1.16 -3.38
N TYR A 160 6.76 -1.24 -2.10
CA TYR A 160 7.70 -2.19 -1.53
C TYR A 160 6.98 -3.19 -0.62
N GLY A 161 7.41 -4.44 -0.66
CA GLY A 161 6.80 -5.52 0.08
C GLY A 161 7.19 -6.90 -0.44
N GLU A 162 6.32 -7.88 -0.29
CA GLU A 162 6.55 -9.26 -0.72
C GLU A 162 5.24 -9.96 -1.13
N ILE A 163 5.35 -11.17 -1.68
CA ILE A 163 4.18 -11.99 -2.04
C ILE A 163 3.58 -12.62 -0.78
N PHE A 164 2.25 -12.62 -0.69
CA PHE A 164 1.53 -13.21 0.42
C PHE A 164 1.84 -14.72 0.58
N SER A 165 2.24 -15.12 1.80
CA SER A 165 2.40 -16.52 2.17
C SER A 165 1.52 -16.83 3.39
N PRO A 166 0.59 -17.81 3.30
CA PRO A 166 -0.27 -18.22 4.43
C PRO A 166 0.51 -18.72 5.66
N SER A 167 1.76 -19.17 5.50
CA SER A 167 2.58 -19.65 6.62
C SER A 167 3.21 -18.52 7.44
N LYS A 168 3.38 -17.33 6.83
CA LYS A 168 4.06 -16.18 7.42
C LYS A 168 3.05 -15.09 7.82
N HIS A 169 2.06 -14.84 6.96
CA HIS A 169 1.18 -13.70 7.04
C HIS A 169 -0.19 -14.05 7.60
N GLU A 170 -0.71 -13.16 8.45
CA GLU A 170 -2.07 -13.25 8.97
C GLU A 170 -3.05 -12.62 7.98
N SER A 171 -3.95 -13.43 7.42
CA SER A 171 -5.04 -12.95 6.56
C SER A 171 -6.00 -12.05 7.33
N GLY A 172 -6.26 -10.87 6.77
CA GLY A 172 -7.34 -9.98 7.16
C GLY A 172 -8.60 -10.24 6.35
N THR A 173 -9.28 -9.16 5.95
CA THR A 173 -10.46 -9.25 5.07
C THR A 173 -10.07 -8.80 3.67
N GLU A 174 -10.33 -9.65 2.68
CA GLU A 174 -10.15 -9.28 1.29
C GLU A 174 -11.03 -8.07 0.92
N ILE A 175 -10.47 -7.13 0.19
CA ILE A 175 -11.24 -6.06 -0.45
C ILE A 175 -11.46 -6.51 -1.88
N LYS A 176 -12.70 -6.50 -2.36
CA LYS A 176 -13.08 -6.87 -3.72
C LYS A 176 -12.87 -5.75 -4.71
N ALA A 177 -13.22 -4.53 -4.32
CA ALA A 177 -13.13 -3.36 -5.20
C ALA A 177 -13.00 -2.05 -4.43
N ILE A 178 -12.28 -1.11 -5.04
CA ILE A 178 -12.29 0.30 -4.65
C ILE A 178 -13.53 0.95 -5.26
N THR A 179 -14.23 1.78 -4.50
CA THR A 179 -15.41 2.47 -5.02
C THR A 179 -15.15 3.97 -5.17
N LYS A 180 -15.78 4.58 -6.18
CA LYS A 180 -15.85 6.04 -6.30
C LYS A 180 -16.96 6.64 -5.43
N HIS A 181 -17.86 5.82 -4.91
CA HIS A 181 -18.96 6.28 -4.06
C HIS A 181 -18.39 6.81 -2.74
N GLU A 182 -18.76 8.03 -2.39
CA GLU A 182 -18.29 8.72 -1.17
C GLU A 182 -16.77 8.89 -1.04
N LEU A 183 -16.02 8.81 -2.14
CA LEU A 183 -14.61 9.19 -2.14
C LEU A 183 -14.49 10.69 -1.85
N LYS A 184 -13.77 11.06 -0.80
CA LYS A 184 -13.62 12.45 -0.37
C LYS A 184 -12.16 12.76 -0.06
N ILE A 185 -11.70 13.93 -0.50
CA ILE A 185 -10.41 14.51 -0.14
C ILE A 185 -10.71 15.86 0.52
N ILE A 186 -10.39 15.99 1.81
CA ILE A 186 -10.70 17.17 2.62
C ILE A 186 -9.40 17.84 3.05
N SER A 187 -9.28 19.15 2.81
CA SER A 187 -8.23 19.99 3.39
C SER A 187 -8.79 20.84 4.52
N HIS A 188 -8.26 20.67 5.73
CA HIS A 188 -8.64 21.49 6.89
C HIS A 188 -7.75 22.73 7.03
N SER A 189 -6.50 22.62 6.57
CA SER A 189 -5.50 23.68 6.53
C SER A 189 -4.43 23.33 5.49
N ASP A 190 -3.45 24.22 5.29
CA ASP A 190 -2.33 23.95 4.37
C ASP A 190 -1.52 22.69 4.76
N THR A 191 -1.58 22.29 6.03
CA THR A 191 -0.80 21.18 6.59
C THR A 191 -1.66 20.05 7.14
N SER A 192 -2.94 19.95 6.76
CA SER A 192 -3.83 18.89 7.26
C SER A 192 -4.78 18.43 6.17
N TRP A 193 -4.59 17.18 5.75
CA TRP A 193 -5.35 16.52 4.70
C TRP A 193 -5.96 15.23 5.23
N GLU A 194 -7.19 14.97 4.82
CA GLU A 194 -7.91 13.74 5.12
C GLU A 194 -8.50 13.13 3.86
N ILE A 195 -8.51 11.81 3.79
CA ILE A 195 -9.04 11.04 2.67
C ILE A 195 -9.98 9.97 3.20
N PHE A 196 -11.14 9.85 2.56
CA PHE A 196 -12.13 8.82 2.84
C PHE A 196 -12.37 8.02 1.57
N VAL A 197 -12.24 6.69 1.65
CA VAL A 197 -12.48 5.77 0.53
C VAL A 197 -13.33 4.60 1.01
N LEU A 198 -14.53 4.46 0.45
CA LEU A 198 -15.36 3.29 0.66
C LEU A 198 -14.86 2.13 -0.21
N VAL A 199 -14.72 0.94 0.39
CA VAL A 199 -14.27 -0.27 -0.30
C VAL A 199 -15.25 -1.42 -0.06
N ASP A 200 -15.49 -2.22 -1.10
CA ASP A 200 -16.33 -3.42 -1.07
C ASP A 200 -15.50 -4.60 -0.55
N ILE A 201 -16.00 -5.33 0.45
CA ILE A 201 -15.32 -6.43 1.14
C ILE A 201 -16.07 -7.76 1.00
#